data_AF-A0A9D7Y9Y4-F1
#
_entry.id   AF-A0A9D7Y9Y4-F1
#
_cell.length_a   1.000
_cell.length_b   1.000
_cell.length_c   1.000
_cell.angle_alpha   90.00
_cell.angle_beta   90.00
_cell.angle_gamma   90.00
#
_symmetry.space_group_name_H-M   'P 1'
#
loop_
_entity.id
_entity.type
_entity.pdbx_description
1 polymer ?
#
loop_
_entity_poly.entity_id
_entity_poly.type
_entity_poly.pdbx_seq_one_letter_code
_entity_poly.pdbx_strand_id
1 'polypeptide(L)'
;MLANRYKVYSYFLIPTGILFLIFYLRGIKPEFLNIPVFAIASTYIENRTFSMVQTNAMDELGFLFLISGILLLVLTQEKNENFLLNELRLKAFFFAFKFTMVLWLICYFLFYGYIIFPISMLSFLFFILVYYVYFRIICR
;
A
#
# COMPACT_ATOMS: atom_id res chain seq x y z
N MET A 1 -0.42 -19.60 -0.48
CA MET A 1 -0.03 -18.61 0.55
C MET A 1 1.44 -18.78 0.88
N LEU A 2 2.13 -17.72 1.28
CA LEU A 2 3.55 -17.74 1.63
C LEU A 2 3.78 -18.38 3.00
N ALA A 3 4.92 -19.05 3.19
CA ALA A 3 5.25 -19.67 4.47
C ALA A 3 5.38 -18.62 5.61
N ASN A 4 4.93 -18.96 6.82
CA ASN A 4 4.90 -18.04 7.97
C ASN A 4 6.26 -17.35 8.28
N ARG A 5 7.39 -17.96 7.92
CA ARG A 5 8.73 -17.37 8.07
C ARG A 5 8.87 -16.01 7.38
N TYR A 6 8.14 -15.77 6.28
CA TYR A 6 8.23 -14.50 5.54
C TYR A 6 7.53 -13.33 6.24
N LYS A 7 6.72 -13.59 7.29
CA LYS A 7 6.05 -12.56 8.07
C LYS A 7 7.03 -11.65 8.78
N VAL A 8 8.23 -12.14 9.12
CA VAL A 8 9.30 -11.32 9.71
C VAL A 8 9.68 -10.16 8.79
N TYR A 9 9.76 -10.38 7.47
CA TYR A 9 10.07 -9.31 6.52
C TYR A 9 8.99 -8.24 6.47
N SER A 10 7.72 -8.60 6.68
CA SER A 10 6.65 -7.60 6.78
C SER A 10 6.84 -6.64 7.95
N TYR A 11 7.28 -7.15 9.11
CA TYR A 11 7.55 -6.35 10.30
C TYR A 11 8.77 -5.46 10.16
N PHE A 12 9.67 -5.75 9.22
CA PHE A 12 10.79 -4.88 8.88
C PHE A 12 10.39 -3.84 7.83
N LEU A 13 9.78 -4.28 6.73
CA LEU A 13 9.47 -3.43 5.58
C LEU A 13 8.45 -2.34 5.89
N ILE A 14 7.41 -2.63 6.69
CA ILE A 14 6.37 -1.64 7.00
C ILE A 14 6.98 -0.44 7.77
N PRO A 15 7.70 -0.62 8.91
CA PRO A 15 8.37 0.49 9.57
C PRO A 15 9.37 1.23 8.69
N THR A 16 10.16 0.52 7.88
CA THR A 16 11.13 1.15 6.98
C THR A 16 10.43 2.03 5.93
N GLY A 17 9.34 1.55 5.32
CA GLY A 17 8.54 2.33 4.38
C GLY A 17 7.93 3.58 5.02
N ILE A 18 7.37 3.44 6.24
CA ILE A 18 6.85 4.58 7.02
C ILE A 18 7.94 5.61 7.29
N LEU A 19 9.14 5.17 7.70
CA LEU A 19 10.26 6.06 7.99
C LEU A 19 10.68 6.87 6.75
N PHE A 20 10.78 6.22 5.59
CA PHE A 20 11.13 6.88 4.32
C PHE A 20 10.09 7.94 3.93
N LEU A 21 8.80 7.62 4.06
CA LEU A 21 7.73 8.58 3.81
C LEU A 21 7.76 9.76 4.79
N ILE A 22 8.06 9.52 6.07
CA ILE A 22 8.21 10.61 7.06
C ILE A 22 9.38 11.53 6.69
N PHE A 23 10.53 10.99 6.29
CA PHE A 23 11.66 11.79 5.85
C PHE A 23 11.35 12.60 4.61
N TYR A 24 10.64 11.99 3.65
CA TYR A 24 10.19 12.68 2.44
C TYR A 24 9.27 13.86 2.76
N LEU A 25 8.27 13.64 3.63
CA LEU A 25 7.33 14.68 4.07
C LEU A 25 8.02 15.81 4.86
N ARG A 26 9.14 15.53 5.51
CA ARG A 26 9.99 16.52 6.18
C ARG A 26 10.95 17.26 5.22
N GLY A 27 10.91 16.95 3.93
CA GLY A 27 11.77 17.57 2.92
C GLY A 27 13.22 17.06 2.91
N ILE A 28 13.53 15.99 3.65
CA ILE A 28 14.85 15.37 3.65
C ILE A 28 14.97 14.55 2.38
N LYS A 29 15.75 15.00 1.39
CA LYS A 29 15.91 14.30 0.10
C LYS A 29 17.39 13.99 -0.13
N PRO A 30 17.85 12.75 0.11
CA PRO A 30 19.24 12.39 -0.07
C PRO A 30 19.66 12.46 -1.53
N GLU A 31 20.80 13.11 -1.82
CA GLU A 31 21.28 13.29 -3.20
C GLU A 31 21.59 11.98 -3.90
N PHE A 32 22.04 10.96 -3.17
CA PHE A 32 22.33 9.63 -3.73
C PHE A 32 21.09 8.89 -4.26
N LEU A 33 19.88 9.33 -3.89
CA LEU A 33 18.62 8.80 -4.41
C LEU A 33 18.09 9.60 -5.60
N ASN A 34 18.78 10.65 -6.04
CA ASN A 34 18.45 11.34 -7.28
C ASN A 34 18.95 10.49 -8.45
N ILE A 35 18.04 9.75 -9.08
CA ILE A 35 18.34 8.84 -10.18
C ILE A 35 17.47 9.15 -11.40
N PRO A 36 17.98 8.90 -12.62
CA PRO A 36 17.15 8.98 -13.82
C PRO A 36 16.20 7.78 -13.85
N VAL A 37 14.91 8.06 -13.98
CA VAL A 37 13.87 7.03 -14.14
C VAL A 37 13.14 7.22 -15.45
N PHE A 38 12.71 6.10 -16.05
CA PHE A 38 11.89 6.13 -17.25
C PHE A 38 10.45 6.47 -16.87
N ALA A 39 9.98 7.65 -17.26
CA ALA A 39 8.62 8.11 -17.01
C ALA A 39 7.77 7.98 -18.28
N ILE A 40 6.64 7.26 -18.18
CA ILE A 40 5.64 7.20 -19.25
C ILE A 40 4.94 8.56 -19.38
N ALA A 41 4.64 9.19 -18.26
CA ALA A 41 4.12 10.54 -18.17
C ALA A 41 4.75 11.24 -16.96
N SER A 42 5.14 12.50 -17.15
CA SER A 42 5.68 13.34 -16.09
C SER A 42 5.15 14.76 -16.25
N THR A 43 4.62 15.29 -15.16
CA THR A 43 4.03 16.62 -15.03
C THR A 43 4.75 17.35 -13.90
N TYR A 44 6.04 17.66 -14.11
CA TYR A 44 6.79 18.53 -13.19
C TYR A 44 6.76 19.98 -13.66
N ILE A 45 7.56 20.33 -14.66
CA ILE A 45 7.65 21.69 -15.23
C ILE A 45 7.10 21.72 -16.66
N GLU A 46 7.28 20.63 -17.39
CA GLU A 46 6.74 20.41 -18.73
C GLU A 46 6.10 19.03 -18.78
N ASN A 47 5.01 18.91 -19.54
CA ASN A 47 4.39 17.61 -19.79
C ASN A 47 5.29 16.81 -20.72
N ARG A 48 6.01 15.84 -20.15
CA ARG A 48 6.88 14.93 -20.91
C ARG A 48 6.29 13.54 -20.91
N THR A 49 6.24 12.91 -22.08
CA THR A 49 5.81 11.53 -22.27
C THR A 49 6.97 10.68 -22.77
N PHE A 50 7.09 9.45 -22.27
CA PHE A 50 8.14 8.48 -22.64
C PHE A 50 9.57 9.06 -22.57
N SER A 51 9.92 9.67 -21.44
CA SER A 51 11.21 10.35 -21.27
C SER A 51 11.93 9.90 -20.01
N MET A 52 13.27 9.96 -20.02
CA MET A 52 14.06 9.85 -18.80
C MET A 52 13.94 11.17 -18.01
N VAL A 53 13.49 11.07 -16.75
CA VAL A 53 13.31 12.21 -15.84
C VAL A 53 14.12 11.96 -14.57
N GLN A 54 14.76 13.00 -14.06
CA GLN A 54 15.44 12.94 -12.78
C GLN A 54 14.41 13.04 -11.66
N THR A 55 14.33 12.02 -10.80
CA THR A 55 13.51 12.05 -9.58
C THR A 55 14.32 11.60 -8.38
N ASN A 56 13.86 11.95 -7.18
CA ASN A 56 14.40 11.39 -5.96
C ASN A 56 13.59 10.14 -5.62
N ALA A 57 14.19 8.95 -5.71
CA ALA A 57 13.47 7.69 -5.57
C ALA A 57 12.94 7.38 -4.15
N MET A 58 13.05 8.32 -3.20
CA MET A 58 12.79 8.02 -1.78
C MET A 58 11.31 7.81 -1.48
N ASP A 59 10.41 8.58 -2.09
CA ASP A 59 8.98 8.35 -1.94
C ASP A 59 8.53 7.07 -2.65
N GLU A 60 9.06 6.79 -3.84
CA GLU A 60 8.77 5.53 -4.54
C GLU A 60 9.26 4.32 -3.74
N LEU A 61 10.47 4.38 -3.14
CA LEU A 61 10.98 3.33 -2.25
C LEU A 61 10.16 3.21 -0.96
N GLY A 62 9.74 4.34 -0.38
CA GLY A 62 8.88 4.36 0.79
C GLY A 62 7.55 3.65 0.53
N PHE A 63 6.90 3.98 -0.58
CA PHE A 63 5.67 3.31 -1.03
C PHE A 63 5.90 1.83 -1.37
N LEU A 64 7.00 1.51 -2.07
CA LEU A 64 7.35 0.13 -2.43
C LEU A 64 7.49 -0.74 -1.17
N PHE A 65 8.25 -0.30 -0.17
CA PHE A 65 8.44 -1.03 1.08
C PHE A 65 7.14 -1.16 1.88
N LEU A 66 6.34 -0.10 1.93
CA LEU A 66 5.06 -0.12 2.62
C LEU A 66 4.10 -1.14 1.99
N ILE A 67 3.90 -1.08 0.66
CA ILE A 67 2.99 -1.97 -0.07
C ILE A 67 3.49 -3.42 -0.01
N SER A 68 4.77 -3.65 -0.27
CA SER A 68 5.34 -5.01 -0.23
C SER A 68 5.28 -5.61 1.18
N GLY A 69 5.56 -4.81 2.22
CA GLY A 69 5.43 -5.23 3.60
C GLY A 69 4.00 -5.61 3.98
N ILE A 70 3.02 -4.78 3.60
CA ILE A 70 1.60 -5.06 3.82
C ILE A 70 1.14 -6.32 3.07
N LEU A 71 1.54 -6.48 1.80
CA LEU A 71 1.23 -7.68 1.02
C LEU A 71 1.81 -8.94 1.66
N LEU A 72 3.06 -8.89 2.11
CA LEU A 72 3.68 -10.00 2.84
C LEU A 72 2.92 -10.31 4.14
N LEU A 73 2.49 -9.30 4.89
CA LEU A 73 1.73 -9.50 6.12
C LEU A 73 0.42 -10.27 5.87
N VAL A 74 -0.27 -9.94 4.77
CA VAL A 74 -1.58 -10.50 4.41
C VAL A 74 -1.49 -11.88 3.75
N LEU A 75 -0.55 -12.05 2.83
CA LEU A 75 -0.41 -13.27 2.02
C LEU A 75 0.34 -14.40 2.74
N THR A 76 0.94 -14.11 3.88
CA THR A 76 1.67 -15.09 4.69
C THR A 76 0.71 -15.91 5.55
N GLN A 77 1.01 -17.21 5.62
CA GLN A 77 0.28 -18.18 6.44
C GLN A 77 0.41 -17.88 7.93
N GLU A 78 -0.61 -18.24 8.70
CA GLU A 78 -0.50 -18.32 10.16
C GLU A 78 0.21 -19.62 10.57
N LYS A 79 0.74 -19.69 11.79
CA LYS A 79 1.56 -20.84 12.26
C LYS A 79 0.85 -22.20 12.13
N ASN A 80 -0.46 -22.23 12.37
CA ASN A 80 -1.30 -23.43 12.31
C ASN A 80 -2.44 -23.22 11.30
N GLU A 81 -2.10 -23.16 10.01
CA GLU A 81 -3.09 -22.96 8.93
C GLU A 81 -4.01 -24.20 8.82
N ASN A 82 -5.32 -24.00 9.00
CA ASN A 82 -6.34 -25.05 8.88
C ASN A 82 -7.41 -24.62 7.85
N PHE A 83 -8.22 -25.56 7.37
CA PHE A 83 -9.31 -25.28 6.42
C PHE A 83 -10.25 -24.16 6.91
N LEU A 84 -10.58 -24.16 8.21
CA LEU A 84 -11.41 -23.14 8.83
C LEU A 84 -10.80 -21.73 8.75
N LEU A 85 -9.47 -21.59 8.81
CA LEU A 85 -8.81 -20.29 8.66
C LEU A 85 -8.91 -19.76 7.23
N ASN A 86 -8.90 -20.64 6.22
CA ASN A 86 -9.10 -20.22 4.82
C ASN A 86 -10.52 -19.66 4.61
N GLU A 87 -11.54 -20.28 5.21
CA GLU A 87 -12.91 -19.76 5.14
C GLU A 87 -13.03 -18.40 5.83
N LEU A 88 -12.41 -18.24 7.01
CA LEU A 88 -12.38 -16.96 7.72
C LEU A 88 -11.67 -15.87 6.90
N ARG A 89 -10.55 -16.18 6.24
CA ARG A 89 -9.86 -15.23 5.35
C ARG A 89 -10.76 -14.79 4.19
N LEU A 90 -11.45 -15.73 3.56
CA LEU A 90 -12.37 -15.42 2.45
C LEU A 90 -13.53 -14.54 2.94
N LYS A 91 -14.10 -14.85 4.11
CA LYS A 91 -15.13 -14.03 4.74
C LYS A 91 -14.63 -12.61 5.04
N ALA A 92 -13.42 -12.49 5.58
CA ALA A 92 -12.79 -11.19 5.85
C ALA A 92 -12.52 -10.39 4.57
N PHE A 93 -12.08 -11.06 3.51
CA PHE A 93 -11.84 -10.44 2.21
C PHE A 93 -13.14 -9.86 1.64
N PHE A 94 -14.22 -10.65 1.60
CA PHE A 94 -15.50 -10.16 1.10
C PHE A 94 -16.09 -9.04 1.95
N PHE A 95 -15.93 -9.10 3.28
CA PHE A 95 -16.33 -8.02 4.16
C PHE A 95 -15.58 -6.73 3.83
N ALA A 96 -14.24 -6.78 3.80
CA ALA A 96 -13.40 -5.63 3.50
C ALA A 96 -13.69 -5.07 2.10
N PHE A 97 -13.87 -5.93 1.12
CA PHE A 97 -14.17 -5.53 -0.26
C PHE A 97 -15.50 -4.77 -0.33
N LYS A 98 -16.57 -5.31 0.26
CA LYS A 98 -17.88 -4.63 0.31
C LYS A 98 -17.78 -3.31 1.05
N PHE A 99 -17.11 -3.28 2.20
CA PHE A 99 -16.95 -2.08 3.01
C PHE A 99 -16.19 -0.98 2.26
N THR A 100 -15.06 -1.32 1.64
CA THR A 100 -14.27 -0.36 0.85
C THR A 100 -15.03 0.12 -0.37
N MET A 101 -15.80 -0.73 -1.06
CA MET A 101 -16.61 -0.31 -2.21
C MET A 101 -17.70 0.69 -1.82
N VAL A 102 -18.39 0.46 -0.71
CA VAL A 102 -19.40 1.41 -0.19
C VAL A 102 -18.73 2.74 0.19
N LEU A 103 -17.59 2.69 0.89
CA LEU A 103 -16.86 3.89 1.26
C LEU A 103 -16.35 4.66 0.03
N TRP A 104 -15.86 3.95 -0.98
CA TRP A 104 -15.35 4.55 -2.21
C TRP A 104 -16.46 5.25 -2.99
N LEU A 105 -17.66 4.64 -3.07
CA LEU A 105 -18.84 5.29 -3.65
C LEU A 105 -19.18 6.58 -2.92
N ILE A 106 -19.19 6.56 -1.58
CA ILE A 106 -19.43 7.76 -0.76
C ILE A 106 -18.36 8.83 -1.08
N CYS A 107 -17.09 8.45 -1.12
CA CYS A 107 -16.00 9.37 -1.45
C CYS A 107 -16.17 9.99 -2.85
N TYR A 108 -16.59 9.20 -3.84
CA TYR A 108 -16.80 9.69 -5.20
C TYR A 108 -17.87 10.79 -5.28
N PHE A 109 -18.94 10.71 -4.48
CA PHE A 109 -19.98 11.75 -4.42
C PHE A 109 -19.61 12.95 -3.54
N LEU A 110 -18.67 12.81 -2.60
CA LEU A 110 -18.28 13.88 -1.68
C LEU A 110 -17.07 14.68 -2.15
N PHE A 111 -16.16 14.04 -2.88
CA PHE A 111 -14.87 14.63 -3.26
C PHE A 111 -14.78 14.83 -4.79
N TYR A 112 -14.59 16.08 -5.20
CA TYR A 112 -14.53 16.48 -6.61
C TYR A 112 -13.14 17.01 -6.99
N GLY A 113 -12.80 16.91 -8.28
CA GLY A 113 -11.52 17.39 -8.81
C GLY A 113 -10.34 16.49 -8.46
N TYR A 114 -9.12 17.06 -8.46
CA TYR A 114 -7.87 16.28 -8.33
C TYR A 114 -7.69 15.56 -6.99
N ILE A 115 -8.46 15.90 -5.95
CA ILE A 115 -8.37 15.25 -4.64
C ILE A 115 -8.87 13.79 -4.67
N ILE A 116 -9.66 13.40 -5.68
CA ILE A 116 -10.12 12.02 -5.80
C ILE A 116 -8.98 11.04 -6.07
N PHE A 117 -7.89 11.49 -6.72
CA PHE A 117 -6.73 10.64 -7.01
C PHE A 117 -6.02 10.15 -5.74
N PRO A 118 -5.55 11.00 -4.81
CA PRO A 118 -4.94 10.52 -3.57
C PRO A 118 -5.92 9.71 -2.71
N ILE A 119 -7.21 10.08 -2.68
CA ILE A 119 -8.24 9.29 -1.97
C ILE A 119 -8.37 7.88 -2.57
N SER A 120 -8.37 7.76 -3.90
CA SER A 120 -8.44 6.47 -4.59
C SER A 120 -7.21 5.61 -4.28
N MET A 121 -6.01 6.20 -4.24
CA MET A 121 -4.77 5.50 -3.88
C MET A 121 -4.81 5.00 -2.43
N LEU A 122 -5.28 5.84 -1.50
CA LEU A 122 -5.43 5.45 -0.09
C LEU A 122 -6.51 4.39 0.12
N SER A 123 -7.52 4.32 -0.75
CA SER A 123 -8.60 3.33 -0.63
C SER A 123 -8.10 1.88 -0.71
N PHE A 124 -7.05 1.63 -1.49
CA PHE A 124 -6.40 0.32 -1.58
C PHE A 124 -5.70 -0.06 -0.27
N LEU A 125 -4.93 0.86 0.32
CA LEU A 125 -4.29 0.64 1.62
C LEU A 125 -5.35 0.42 2.71
N PHE A 126 -6.43 1.19 2.67
CA PHE A 126 -7.55 1.08 3.59
C PHE A 126 -8.25 -0.28 3.48
N PHE A 127 -8.49 -0.78 2.26
CA PHE A 127 -9.01 -2.13 2.04
C PHE A 127 -8.17 -3.19 2.74
N ILE A 128 -6.84 -3.14 2.57
CA ILE A 128 -5.96 -4.14 3.17
C ILE A 128 -5.97 -4.05 4.70
N LEU A 129 -6.02 -2.84 5.25
CA LEU A 129 -6.13 -2.63 6.70
C LEU A 129 -7.44 -3.19 7.26
N VAL A 130 -8.58 -2.88 6.63
CA VAL A 130 -9.89 -3.40 7.05
C VAL A 130 -9.91 -4.92 6.98
N TYR A 131 -9.40 -5.50 5.89
CA TYR A 131 -9.25 -6.95 5.75
C TYR A 131 -8.44 -7.54 6.90
N TYR A 132 -7.25 -7.00 7.17
CA TYR A 132 -6.35 -7.53 8.18
C TYR A 132 -6.97 -7.43 9.58
N VAL A 133 -7.52 -6.26 9.94
CA VAL A 133 -8.15 -6.04 11.25
C VAL A 133 -9.35 -6.97 11.44
N TYR A 134 -10.24 -7.05 10.46
CA TYR A 134 -11.42 -7.91 10.55
C TYR A 134 -11.04 -9.39 10.63
N PHE A 135 -10.08 -9.84 9.82
CA PHE A 135 -9.55 -11.20 9.88
C PHE A 135 -9.01 -11.53 11.28
N ARG A 136 -8.25 -10.61 11.90
CA ARG A 136 -7.70 -10.81 13.25
C ARG A 136 -8.77 -10.82 14.34
N ILE A 137 -9.89 -10.14 14.15
CA ILE A 137 -11.03 -10.15 15.09
C ILE A 137 -11.76 -11.50 15.01
N ILE A 138 -12.05 -12.01 13.82
CA ILE A 138 -12.80 -13.26 13.64
C ILE A 138 -11.98 -14.53 13.85
N CYS A 139 -10.64 -14.42 13.75
CA CYS A 139 -9.69 -15.52 13.95
C CYS A 139 -9.32 -15.72 15.44
N ARG A 140 -9.70 -14.78 16.30
CA ARG A 140 -9.47 -14.83 17.74
C ARG A 140 -10.58 -15.61 18.43
#